data_AF-A0AAD6SHI7-F1
#
_entry.id   AF-A0AAD6SHI7-F1
#
_cell.length_a   1.000
_cell.length_b   1.000
_cell.length_c   1.000
_cell.angle_alpha   90.00
_cell.angle_beta   90.00
_cell.angle_gamma   90.00
#
_symmetry.space_group_name_H-M   'P 1'
#
loop_
_entity.id
_entity.type
_entity.pdbx_description
1 polymer ?
#
loop_
_entity_poly.entity_id
_entity_poly.type
_entity_poly.pdbx_seq_one_letter_code
_entity_poly.pdbx_strand_id
1 'polypeptide(L)'
;EAIRLFMPSDLATNELRVKACANGLDGVEARLRDGEAEEALDSLRDGLRTRTATTRFKVRNWSGQSALTRGQGILRLVNLKIHGAKLRYRYARQALRKLKGHGEWEKRLRILTEDDVRALNERALTDEEKAERERLR
;
A
#
# COMPACT_ATOMS: atom_id res chain seq x y z
N GLU A 1 21.72 5.79 -20.06
CA GLU A 1 22.27 5.11 -18.87
C GLU A 1 21.34 5.34 -17.69
N ALA A 2 21.18 4.36 -16.81
CA ALA A 2 20.46 4.52 -15.54
C ALA A 2 21.49 4.58 -14.40
N ILE A 3 21.92 5.80 -14.04
CA ILE A 3 22.82 6.01 -12.91
C ILE A 3 22.04 5.75 -11.63
N ARG A 4 22.54 4.87 -10.75
CA ARG A 4 21.90 4.55 -9.48
C ARG A 4 22.03 5.75 -8.53
N LEU A 5 20.90 6.36 -8.21
CA LEU A 5 20.79 7.41 -7.20
C LEU A 5 20.75 6.76 -5.82
N PHE A 6 21.59 7.25 -4.91
CA PHE A 6 21.59 6.84 -3.50
C PHE A 6 20.92 7.90 -2.65
N MET A 7 20.00 7.48 -1.79
CA MET A 7 19.40 8.35 -0.78
C MET A 7 20.19 8.27 0.53
N PRO A 8 20.08 9.27 1.43
CA PRO A 8 20.67 9.17 2.77
C PRO A 8 20.26 7.91 3.53
N SER A 9 19.04 7.41 3.34
CA SER A 9 18.54 6.14 3.89
C SER A 9 19.17 4.87 3.30
N ASP A 10 19.85 4.95 2.15
CA ASP A 10 20.61 3.84 1.57
C ASP A 10 22.02 3.72 2.16
N LEU A 11 22.51 4.79 2.80
CA LEU A 11 23.83 4.80 3.44
C LEU A 11 23.75 4.13 4.82
N ALA A 12 24.61 3.14 5.03
CA ALA A 12 24.57 2.27 6.21
C ALA A 12 25.02 2.97 7.51
N THR A 13 25.97 3.90 7.43
CA THR A 13 26.63 4.49 8.60
C THR A 13 26.41 5.99 8.68
N ASN A 14 26.21 6.52 9.89
CA ASN A 14 26.06 7.96 10.10
C ASN A 14 27.28 8.76 9.61
N GLU A 15 28.48 8.21 9.81
CA GLU A 15 29.73 8.82 9.31
C GLU A 15 29.75 9.00 7.78
N LEU A 16 29.22 8.03 7.03
CA LEU A 16 29.11 8.12 5.58
C LEU A 16 28.06 9.16 5.18
N ARG A 17 26.97 9.26 5.94
CA ARG A 17 25.93 10.29 5.72
C ARG A 17 26.50 11.69 5.93
N VAL A 18 27.25 11.93 6.99
CA VAL A 18 27.87 13.23 7.28
C VAL A 18 28.91 13.60 6.21
N LYS A 19 29.64 12.62 5.65
CA LYS A 19 30.64 12.87 4.60
C LYS A 19 30.05 13.08 3.21
N ALA A 20 28.97 12.36 2.87
CA ALA A 20 28.41 12.33 1.52
C ALA A 20 27.19 13.23 1.33
N CYS A 21 26.42 13.49 2.39
CA CYS A 21 25.20 14.29 2.34
C CYS A 21 25.46 15.72 2.85
N ALA A 22 24.73 16.69 2.29
CA ALA A 22 24.69 18.04 2.85
C ALA A 22 24.09 18.02 4.27
N ASN A 23 24.55 18.95 5.12
CA ASN A 23 24.09 19.06 6.49
C ASN A 23 22.56 19.17 6.57
N GLY A 24 21.92 18.30 7.36
CA GLY A 24 20.46 18.28 7.59
C GLY A 24 19.63 17.60 6.50
N LEU A 25 20.26 17.06 5.44
CA LEU A 25 19.54 16.33 4.37
C LEU A 25 18.88 15.05 4.88
N ASP A 26 19.48 14.40 5.86
CA ASP A 26 18.93 13.26 6.60
C ASP A 26 17.62 13.60 7.31
N GLY A 27 17.56 14.78 7.95
CA GLY A 27 16.36 15.30 8.59
C GLY A 27 15.25 15.63 7.58
N VAL A 28 15.62 16.19 6.43
CA VAL A 28 14.68 16.47 5.33
C VAL A 28 14.12 15.17 4.76
N GLU A 29 14.97 14.17 4.48
CA GLU A 29 14.50 12.86 4.02
C GLU A 29 13.59 12.22 5.07
N ALA A 30 13.95 12.27 6.36
CA ALA A 30 13.12 11.70 7.41
C ALA A 30 11.73 12.33 7.47
N ARG A 31 11.59 13.64 7.21
CA ARG A 31 10.28 14.30 7.12
C ARG A 31 9.51 13.88 5.87
N LEU A 32 10.19 13.79 4.73
CA LEU A 32 9.61 13.32 3.48
C LEU A 32 9.05 11.90 3.63
N ARG A 33 9.83 10.97 4.21
CA ARG A 33 9.41 9.57 4.39
C ARG A 33 8.27 9.42 5.39
N ASP A 34 8.15 10.32 6.37
CA ASP A 34 7.02 10.34 7.30
C ASP A 34 5.72 10.67 6.57
N GLY A 35 5.73 11.73 5.76
CA GLY A 35 4.59 12.09 4.90
C GLY A 35 4.27 11.02 3.86
N GLU A 36 5.29 10.47 3.20
CA GLU A 36 5.11 9.39 2.21
C GLU A 36 4.47 8.13 2.83
N ALA A 37 4.86 7.79 4.07
CA ALA A 37 4.27 6.66 4.78
C ALA A 37 2.78 6.91 5.11
N GLU A 38 2.43 8.12 5.55
CA GLU A 38 1.03 8.49 5.82
C GLU A 38 0.19 8.49 4.54
N GLU A 39 0.67 9.12 3.47
CA GLU A 39 -0.02 9.16 2.18
C GLU A 39 -0.18 7.76 1.57
N ALA A 40 0.83 6.90 1.71
CA ALA A 40 0.77 5.52 1.27
C ALA A 40 -0.28 4.71 2.05
N LEU A 41 -0.43 4.94 3.36
CA LEU A 41 -1.48 4.31 4.16
C LEU A 41 -2.88 4.79 3.74
N ASP A 42 -3.04 6.07 3.47
CA ASP A 42 -4.33 6.59 3.01
C ASP A 42 -4.69 6.08 1.62
N SER A 43 -3.72 6.02 0.71
CA SER A 43 -3.87 5.37 -0.60
C SER A 43 -4.23 3.89 -0.47
N LEU A 44 -3.65 3.19 0.50
CA LEU A 44 -3.97 1.78 0.78
C LEU A 44 -5.42 1.63 1.26
N ARG A 45 -5.85 2.47 2.22
CA ARG A 45 -7.23 2.48 2.74
C ARG A 45 -8.25 2.81 1.65
N ASP A 46 -7.95 3.81 0.81
CA ASP A 46 -8.76 4.18 -0.35
C ASP A 46 -8.89 3.01 -1.34
N GLY A 47 -7.78 2.36 -1.66
CA GLY A 47 -7.76 1.18 -2.51
C GLY A 47 -8.63 0.04 -1.96
N LEU A 48 -8.53 -0.25 -0.66
CA LEU A 48 -9.34 -1.30 -0.01
C LEU A 48 -10.84 -0.97 0.01
N ARG A 49 -11.20 0.29 0.24
CA ARG A 49 -12.60 0.76 0.15
C ARG A 49 -13.12 0.63 -1.29
N THR A 50 -12.34 1.07 -2.26
CA THR A 50 -12.67 0.95 -3.69
C THR A 50 -12.87 -0.52 -4.06
N ARG A 51 -11.97 -1.42 -3.65
CA ARG A 51 -12.11 -2.86 -3.87
C ARG A 51 -13.45 -3.39 -3.35
N THR A 52 -13.79 -3.04 -2.12
CA THR A 52 -15.03 -3.45 -1.46
C THR A 52 -16.26 -2.94 -2.23
N ALA A 53 -16.26 -1.66 -2.63
CA ALA A 53 -17.35 -1.06 -3.39
C ALA A 53 -17.51 -1.70 -4.78
N THR A 54 -16.39 -1.93 -5.50
CA THR A 54 -16.40 -2.58 -6.80
C THR A 54 -16.90 -4.03 -6.71
N THR A 55 -16.50 -4.79 -5.68
CA THR A 55 -17.00 -6.16 -5.49
C THR A 55 -18.50 -6.18 -5.19
N ARG A 56 -19.01 -5.27 -4.37
CA ARG A 56 -20.47 -5.15 -4.13
C ARG A 56 -21.23 -4.79 -5.40
N PHE A 57 -20.69 -3.85 -6.17
CA PHE A 57 -21.29 -3.43 -7.43
C PHE A 57 -21.31 -4.58 -8.45
N LYS A 58 -20.23 -5.37 -8.51
CA LYS A 58 -20.11 -6.59 -9.32
C LYS A 58 -21.25 -7.55 -9.07
N VAL A 59 -21.39 -7.99 -7.81
CA VAL A 59 -22.41 -8.95 -7.36
C VAL A 59 -23.80 -8.50 -7.81
N ARG A 60 -24.12 -7.21 -7.62
CA ARG A 60 -25.47 -6.70 -7.87
C ARG A 60 -25.80 -6.41 -9.34
N ASN A 61 -24.82 -6.06 -10.18
CA ASN A 61 -25.10 -5.42 -11.48
C ASN A 61 -24.51 -6.15 -12.69
N TRP A 62 -23.50 -7.01 -12.52
CA TRP A 62 -22.84 -7.65 -13.67
C TRP A 62 -23.50 -8.98 -14.03
N SER A 63 -24.45 -8.89 -14.95
CA SER A 63 -24.99 -10.05 -15.68
C SER A 63 -24.34 -10.16 -17.07
N GLY A 64 -23.84 -11.35 -17.44
CA GLY A 64 -23.25 -11.64 -18.74
C GLY A 64 -21.71 -11.58 -18.82
N GLN A 65 -21.14 -12.28 -19.81
CA GLN A 65 -19.69 -12.54 -19.93
C GLN A 65 -18.84 -11.27 -20.18
N SER A 66 -19.33 -10.33 -21.00
CA SER A 66 -18.64 -9.08 -21.33
C SER A 66 -18.49 -8.14 -20.11
N ALA A 67 -19.53 -8.03 -19.29
CA ALA A 67 -19.50 -7.24 -18.06
C ALA A 67 -18.53 -7.84 -17.03
N LEU A 68 -18.45 -9.18 -16.99
CA LEU A 68 -17.55 -9.91 -16.11
C LEU A 68 -16.07 -9.64 -16.41
N THR A 69 -15.67 -9.66 -17.68
CA THR A 69 -14.26 -9.43 -18.08
C THR A 69 -13.84 -7.98 -17.83
N ARG A 70 -14.69 -6.99 -18.17
CA ARG A 70 -14.42 -5.58 -17.86
C ARG A 70 -14.30 -5.35 -16.35
N GLY A 71 -15.19 -5.97 -15.59
CA GLY A 71 -15.19 -5.89 -14.13
C GLY A 71 -13.95 -6.49 -13.47
N GLN A 72 -13.48 -7.63 -13.98
CA GLN A 72 -12.20 -8.23 -13.57
C GLN A 72 -11.00 -7.33 -13.89
N GLY A 73 -11.02 -6.64 -15.04
CA GLY A 73 -10.00 -5.65 -15.40
C GLY A 73 -9.90 -4.51 -14.39
N ILE A 74 -11.04 -3.92 -14.01
CA ILE A 74 -11.10 -2.85 -13.00
C ILE A 74 -10.59 -3.36 -11.65
N LEU A 75 -11.03 -4.54 -11.21
CA LEU A 75 -10.59 -5.12 -9.95
C LEU A 75 -9.08 -5.38 -9.93
N ARG A 76 -8.50 -5.82 -11.06
CA ARG A 76 -7.05 -5.98 -11.21
C ARG A 76 -6.32 -4.66 -11.04
N LEU A 77 -6.80 -3.58 -11.66
CA LEU A 77 -6.19 -2.24 -11.53
C LEU A 77 -6.22 -1.75 -10.07
N VAL A 78 -7.34 -1.94 -9.38
CA VAL A 78 -7.47 -1.61 -7.96
C VAL A 78 -6.48 -2.42 -7.11
N ASN A 79 -6.34 -3.72 -7.36
CA ASN A 79 -5.37 -4.56 -6.66
C ASN A 79 -3.92 -4.13 -6.91
N LEU A 80 -3.58 -3.71 -8.13
CA LEU A 80 -2.26 -3.15 -8.44
C LEU A 80 -2.00 -1.85 -7.67
N LYS A 81 -3.00 -0.96 -7.56
CA LYS A 81 -2.90 0.28 -6.76
C LYS A 81 -2.66 -0.04 -5.27
N ILE A 82 -3.42 -0.99 -4.70
CA ILE A 82 -3.25 -1.45 -3.32
C ILE A 82 -1.83 -2.01 -3.11
N HIS A 83 -1.36 -2.86 -4.03
CA HIS A 83 -0.03 -3.45 -3.94
C HIS A 83 1.07 -2.39 -4.01
N GLY A 84 0.95 -1.42 -4.92
CA GLY A 84 1.88 -0.30 -5.03
C GLY A 84 1.93 0.54 -3.75
N ALA A 85 0.77 0.91 -3.20
CA ALA A 85 0.68 1.68 -1.95
C ALA A 85 1.32 0.93 -0.77
N LYS A 86 1.07 -0.38 -0.66
CA LYS A 86 1.69 -1.25 0.34
C LYS A 86 3.21 -1.27 0.24
N LEU A 87 3.76 -1.42 -0.97
CA LEU A 87 5.22 -1.43 -1.17
C LEU A 87 5.84 -0.07 -0.79
N ARG A 88 5.22 1.04 -1.21
CA ARG A 88 5.66 2.40 -0.84
C ARG A 88 5.68 2.58 0.68
N TYR A 89 4.61 2.17 1.37
CA TYR A 89 4.55 2.23 2.82
C TYR A 89 5.69 1.46 3.50
N ARG A 90 5.92 0.21 3.08
CA ARG A 90 6.99 -0.64 3.64
C ARG A 90 8.36 -0.03 3.40
N TYR A 91 8.60 0.50 2.20
CA TYR A 91 9.85 1.15 1.86
C TYR A 91 10.07 2.43 2.68
N ALA A 92 9.09 3.33 2.72
CA ALA A 92 9.15 4.58 3.49
C ALA A 92 9.39 4.30 4.99
N ARG A 93 8.68 3.30 5.56
CA ARG A 93 8.89 2.87 6.95
C ARG A 93 10.29 2.33 7.20
N GLN A 94 10.84 1.54 6.27
CA GLN A 94 12.20 1.01 6.40
C GLN A 94 13.24 2.14 6.32
N ALA A 95 13.07 3.10 5.41
CA ALA A 95 13.92 4.28 5.30
C ALA A 95 13.87 5.11 6.58
N LEU A 96 12.68 5.38 7.12
CA LEU A 96 12.50 6.06 8.41
C LEU A 96 13.25 5.35 9.54
N ARG A 97 13.16 4.01 9.61
CA ARG A 97 13.86 3.23 10.63
C ARG A 97 15.37 3.36 10.53
N LYS A 98 15.94 3.44 9.32
CA LYS A 98 17.38 3.63 9.12
C LYS A 98 17.87 5.05 9.46
N LEU A 99 16.99 6.05 9.33
CA LEU A 99 17.31 7.46 9.59
C LEU A 99 17.11 7.83 11.07
N LYS A 100 15.91 7.60 11.60
CA LYS A 100 15.53 7.98 12.98
C LYS A 100 15.83 6.89 14.02
N GLY A 101 16.02 5.65 13.61
CA GLY A 101 16.07 4.52 14.54
C GLY A 101 14.70 4.17 15.14
N HIS A 102 14.73 3.37 16.21
CA HIS A 102 13.53 2.99 16.96
C HIS A 102 13.00 4.16 17.79
N GLY A 103 11.67 4.32 17.85
CA GLY A 103 11.06 5.36 18.68
C GLY A 103 9.53 5.38 18.63
N GLU A 104 8.95 6.40 19.25
CA GLU A 104 7.49 6.57 19.40
C GLU A 104 6.74 6.61 18.06
N TRP A 105 7.40 7.04 16.98
CA TRP A 105 6.82 7.09 15.64
C TRP A 105 6.37 5.70 15.14
N GLU A 106 6.96 4.61 15.63
CA GLU A 106 6.52 3.24 15.28
C GLU A 106 5.13 2.89 15.81
N LYS A 107 4.66 3.58 16.87
CA LYS A 107 3.29 3.42 17.39
C LYS A 107 2.25 3.97 16.40
N ARG A 108 2.59 5.06 15.71
CA ARG A 108 1.79 5.68 14.64
C ARG A 108 1.93 4.90 13.33
N LEU A 109 3.16 4.62 12.89
CA LEU A 109 3.48 3.89 11.66
C LEU A 109 3.89 2.44 11.95
N ARG A 110 2.87 1.59 12.17
CA ARG A 110 3.04 0.18 12.54
C ARG A 110 3.52 -0.69 11.37
N ILE A 111 4.08 -1.85 11.68
CA ILE A 111 4.41 -2.84 10.64
C ILE A 111 3.13 -3.27 9.94
N LEU A 112 3.12 -3.20 8.61
CA LEU A 112 1.99 -3.66 7.79
C LEU A 112 2.24 -5.11 7.37
N THR A 113 1.48 -6.03 7.96
CA THR A 113 1.52 -7.45 7.61
C THR A 113 0.67 -7.74 6.37
N GLU A 114 0.79 -8.94 5.80
CA GLU A 114 -0.10 -9.36 4.70
C GLU A 114 -1.56 -9.42 5.15
N ASP A 115 -1.80 -9.83 6.40
CA ASP A 115 -3.13 -9.95 6.99
C ASP A 115 -3.82 -8.61 7.22
N ASP A 116 -3.06 -7.51 7.25
CA ASP A 116 -3.64 -6.16 7.37
C ASP A 116 -4.20 -5.66 6.03
N VAL A 117 -3.80 -6.26 4.90
CA VAL A 117 -4.16 -5.83 3.54
C VAL A 117 -5.42 -6.58 3.05
N ARG A 118 -6.47 -6.53 3.86
CA ARG A 118 -7.77 -7.16 3.57
C ARG A 118 -8.85 -6.12 3.32
N ALA A 119 -9.79 -6.45 2.43
CA ALA A 119 -10.92 -5.60 2.12
C ALA A 119 -11.90 -5.62 3.30
N LEU A 120 -12.62 -4.51 3.49
CA LEU A 120 -13.71 -4.49 4.46
C LEU A 120 -14.74 -5.56 4.06
N ASN A 121 -15.06 -6.45 4.99
CA ASN A 121 -16.05 -7.52 4.81
C ASN A 121 -15.72 -8.51 3.67
N GLU A 122 -14.45 -8.72 3.35
CA GLU A 122 -14.03 -9.64 2.28
C GLU A 122 -14.56 -11.07 2.46
N ARG A 123 -14.65 -11.54 3.71
CA ARG A 123 -15.27 -12.83 4.07
C ARG A 123 -16.77 -12.87 3.78
N ALA A 124 -17.52 -11.87 4.27
CA ALA A 124 -18.96 -11.80 4.02
C ALA A 124 -19.28 -11.67 2.52
N LEU A 125 -18.46 -10.92 1.77
CA LEU A 125 -18.59 -10.80 0.32
C LEU A 125 -18.31 -12.11 -0.43
N THR A 126 -17.32 -12.88 0.03
CA THR A 126 -17.04 -14.20 -0.58
C THR A 126 -18.14 -15.21 -0.27
N ASP A 127 -18.77 -15.13 0.89
CA ASP A 127 -19.92 -15.96 1.26
C ASP A 127 -21.18 -15.57 0.47
N GLU A 128 -21.44 -14.27 0.28
CA GLU A 128 -22.49 -13.76 -0.62
C GLU A 128 -22.28 -14.21 -2.07
N GLU A 129 -21.06 -14.08 -2.61
CA GLU A 129 -20.71 -14.54 -3.96
C GLU A 129 -20.91 -16.06 -4.14
N LYS A 130 -20.61 -16.86 -3.11
CA LYS A 130 -20.84 -18.31 -3.12
C LYS A 130 -22.33 -18.64 -3.10
N ALA A 131 -23.11 -17.99 -2.23
CA ALA A 131 -24.55 -18.20 -2.12
C ALA A 131 -25.30 -17.80 -3.40
N GLU A 132 -24.89 -16.72 -4.07
CA GLU A 132 -25.47 -16.32 -5.35
C GLU A 132 -25.16 -17.33 -6.47
N ARG A 133 -23.92 -17.84 -6.52
CA ARG A 133 -23.53 -18.91 -7.47
C ARG A 133 -24.31 -20.20 -7.26
N GLU A 134 -24.64 -20.53 -6.01
CA GLU A 134 -25.44 -21.70 -5.67
C GLU A 134 -26.92 -21.53 -6.06
N ARG A 135 -27.48 -20.31 -5.94
CA ARG A 135 -28.84 -20.00 -6.43
C ARG A 135 -29.00 -20.02 -7.95
N LEU A 136 -27.92 -19.78 -8.69
CA LEU A 136 -27.90 -19.75 -10.15
C LEU A 136 -27.61 -21.12 -10.79
N ARG A 137 -27.33 -22.16 -9.99
CA ARG A 137 -27.18 -23.55 -10.42
C ARG A 137 -28.49 -24.32 -10.28
#